data_AF-A0A839WS03-F1
#
_entry.id   AF-A0A839WS03-F1
#
_cell.length_a   1.000
_cell.length_b   1.000
_cell.length_c   1.000
_cell.angle_alpha   90.00
_cell.angle_beta   90.00
_cell.angle_gamma   90.00
#
_symmetry.space_group_name_H-M   'P 1'
#
loop_
_entity.id
_entity.type
_entity.pdbx_description
1 polymer ?
#
loop_
_entity_poly.entity_id
_entity_poly.type
_entity_poly.pdbx_seq_one_letter_code
_entity_poly.pdbx_strand_id
1 'polypeptide(L)'
;MSKASDAWVRAWELMEDGHVEQAYAHFLQAAQAGDSDAHVAIGYLIESGDFSWLEASTANEFYAMAAEKNNVCGLFNLGLNRLDSGAKAEAAELMARSYHAGAPDAIVYLLELFEFLEAEAFQKSELEAKLESALRRGDLSEFVESRAAALLRRV
;
A
#
# COMPACT_ATOMS: atom_id res chain seq x y z
N MET A 1 13.88 -10.23 21.78
CA MET A 1 13.59 -9.58 20.48
C MET A 1 13.82 -10.62 19.40
N SER A 2 13.07 -10.59 18.30
CA SER A 2 13.21 -11.58 17.21
C SER A 2 14.29 -11.10 16.24
N LYS A 3 14.94 -12.03 15.52
CA LYS A 3 15.95 -11.64 14.51
C LYS A 3 15.39 -10.71 13.42
N ALA A 4 14.09 -10.80 13.14
CA ALA A 4 13.39 -9.91 12.20
C ALA A 4 13.29 -8.48 12.76
N SER A 5 12.88 -8.32 14.02
CA SER A 5 12.81 -6.99 14.66
C SER A 5 14.18 -6.32 14.76
N ASP A 6 15.24 -7.10 15.01
CA ASP A 6 16.59 -6.56 15.15
C ASP A 6 17.15 -6.07 13.80
N ALA A 7 16.88 -6.80 12.71
CA ALA A 7 17.29 -6.39 11.37
C ALA A 7 16.52 -5.17 10.87
N TRP A 8 15.22 -5.10 11.14
CA TRP A 8 14.38 -3.95 10.82
C TRP A 8 14.85 -2.68 11.52
N VAL A 9 15.04 -2.74 12.85
CA VAL A 9 15.51 -1.57 13.63
C VAL A 9 16.87 -1.11 13.13
N ARG A 10 17.80 -2.05 12.90
CA ARG A 10 19.13 -1.70 12.41
C ARG A 10 19.11 -1.06 11.02
N ALA A 11 18.19 -1.47 10.16
CA ALA A 11 18.04 -0.88 8.83
C ALA A 11 17.70 0.62 8.92
N TRP A 12 16.74 0.99 9.77
CA TRP A 12 16.35 2.40 9.95
C TRP A 12 17.44 3.25 10.60
N GLU A 13 18.16 2.71 11.60
CA GLU A 13 19.34 3.40 12.16
C GLU A 13 20.38 3.72 11.07
N LEU A 14 20.65 2.74 10.19
CA LEU A 14 21.59 2.93 9.10
C LEU A 14 21.08 3.93 8.04
N MET A 15 19.77 4.02 7.82
CA MET A 15 19.19 5.06 6.97
C MET A 15 19.44 6.45 7.56
N GLU A 16 19.20 6.62 8.87
CA GLU A 16 19.42 7.89 9.58
C GLU A 16 20.92 8.29 9.57
N ASP A 17 21.82 7.33 9.71
CA ASP A 17 23.27 7.53 9.65
C ASP A 17 23.80 7.73 8.21
N GLY A 18 22.95 7.62 7.18
CA GLY A 18 23.33 7.77 5.77
C GLY A 18 24.05 6.56 5.16
N HIS A 19 24.02 5.40 5.84
CA HIS A 19 24.58 4.13 5.39
C HIS A 19 23.58 3.33 4.55
N VAL A 20 23.10 3.94 3.46
CA VAL A 20 21.93 3.48 2.69
C VAL A 20 22.08 2.05 2.13
N GLU A 21 23.25 1.67 1.60
CA GLU A 21 23.47 0.30 1.09
C GLU A 21 23.44 -0.76 2.19
N GLN A 22 23.94 -0.41 3.38
CA GLN A 22 23.91 -1.32 4.53
C GLN A 22 22.48 -1.44 5.06
N ALA A 23 21.73 -0.33 5.09
CA ALA A 23 20.32 -0.34 5.44
C ALA A 23 19.53 -1.28 4.53
N TYR A 24 19.74 -1.20 3.20
CA TYR A 24 19.11 -2.12 2.24
C TYR A 24 19.39 -3.60 2.56
N ALA A 25 20.64 -3.96 2.88
CA ALA A 25 20.99 -5.32 3.26
C ALA A 25 20.25 -5.78 4.53
N HIS A 26 20.08 -4.90 5.51
CA HIS A 26 19.34 -5.19 6.73
C HIS A 26 17.82 -5.29 6.51
N PHE A 27 17.24 -4.45 5.65
CA PHE A 27 15.85 -4.60 5.22
C PHE A 27 15.62 -5.94 4.51
N LEU A 28 16.51 -6.34 3.59
CA LEU A 28 16.42 -7.64 2.93
C LEU A 28 16.50 -8.80 3.93
N GLN A 29 17.36 -8.70 4.94
CA GLN A 29 17.44 -9.71 5.99
C GLN A 29 16.13 -9.83 6.78
N ALA A 30 15.49 -8.70 7.13
CA ALA A 30 14.18 -8.71 7.79
C ALA A 30 13.11 -9.33 6.88
N ALA A 31 13.09 -8.95 5.60
CA ALA A 31 12.19 -9.47 4.58
C ALA A 31 12.29 -11.00 4.43
N GLN A 32 13.52 -11.51 4.33
CA GLN A 32 13.81 -12.95 4.27
C GLN A 32 13.43 -13.69 5.56
N ALA A 33 13.49 -13.02 6.71
CA ALA A 33 13.04 -13.57 7.99
C ALA A 33 11.51 -13.62 8.14
N GLY A 34 10.75 -13.19 7.13
CA GLY A 34 9.30 -13.27 7.11
C GLY A 34 8.60 -11.92 7.23
N ASP A 35 9.33 -10.85 7.55
CA ASP A 35 8.77 -9.52 7.74
C ASP A 35 8.22 -8.96 6.41
N SER A 36 6.90 -8.83 6.31
CA SER A 36 6.27 -8.24 5.13
C SER A 36 6.42 -6.72 5.07
N ASP A 37 6.55 -6.06 6.22
CA ASP A 37 6.71 -4.60 6.28
C ASP A 37 8.08 -4.22 5.74
N ALA A 38 9.10 -5.07 5.93
CA ALA A 38 10.41 -4.96 5.27
C ALA A 38 10.32 -4.90 3.75
N HIS A 39 9.44 -5.70 3.13
CA HIS A 39 9.22 -5.62 1.69
C HIS A 39 8.56 -4.28 1.30
N VAL A 40 7.57 -3.81 2.06
CA VAL A 40 6.93 -2.50 1.83
C VAL A 40 7.95 -1.37 1.93
N ALA A 41 8.78 -1.37 2.98
CA ALA A 41 9.80 -0.35 3.18
C ALA A 41 10.79 -0.28 2.01
N ILE A 42 11.24 -1.44 1.52
CA ILE A 42 12.14 -1.48 0.36
C ILE A 42 11.45 -0.89 -0.88
N GLY A 43 10.22 -1.30 -1.18
CA GLY A 43 9.46 -0.77 -2.32
C GLY A 43 9.34 0.76 -2.26
N TYR A 44 8.99 1.28 -1.08
CA TYR A 44 8.85 2.73 -0.85
C TYR A 44 10.17 3.50 -1.02
N LEU A 45 11.27 2.96 -0.50
CA LEU A 45 12.60 3.57 -0.59
C LEU A 45 13.15 3.54 -2.04
N ILE A 46 12.76 2.56 -2.85
CA ILE A 46 13.06 2.55 -4.28
C ILE A 46 12.29 3.68 -4.99
N GLU A 47 11.00 3.83 -4.73
CA GLU A 47 10.16 4.87 -5.36
C GLU A 47 10.56 6.29 -4.95
N SER A 48 10.97 6.45 -3.69
CA SER A 48 11.45 7.71 -3.14
C SER A 48 12.86 8.08 -3.64
N GLY A 49 13.55 7.15 -4.31
CA GLY A 49 14.90 7.35 -4.84
C GLY A 49 16.01 7.19 -3.81
N ASP A 50 15.70 6.78 -2.58
CA ASP A 50 16.69 6.49 -1.55
C ASP A 50 17.61 5.34 -1.99
N PHE A 51 17.05 4.31 -2.63
CA PHE A 51 17.80 3.23 -3.27
C PHE A 51 18.02 3.49 -4.76
N SER A 52 18.57 4.66 -5.12
CA SER A 52 18.73 5.12 -6.52
C SER A 52 19.61 4.24 -7.43
N TRP A 53 20.37 3.28 -6.87
CA TRP A 53 21.09 2.27 -7.64
C TRP A 53 20.21 1.10 -8.10
N LEU A 54 18.95 1.04 -7.64
CA LEU A 54 17.93 0.11 -8.08
C LEU A 54 17.00 0.80 -9.09
N GLU A 55 16.45 0.01 -10.01
CA GLU A 55 15.48 0.50 -10.98
C GLU A 55 14.13 0.75 -10.29
N ALA A 56 13.51 1.91 -10.54
CA ALA A 56 12.22 2.28 -9.94
C ALA A 56 11.12 1.23 -10.16
N SER A 57 11.16 0.52 -11.30
CA SER A 57 10.21 -0.55 -11.62
C SER A 57 10.25 -1.74 -10.66
N THR A 58 11.38 -1.97 -9.97
CA THR A 58 11.55 -3.08 -9.01
C THR A 58 10.78 -2.88 -7.71
N ALA A 59 10.32 -1.66 -7.40
CA ALA A 59 9.45 -1.42 -6.25
C ALA A 59 8.18 -2.28 -6.26
N ASN A 60 7.60 -2.48 -7.45
CA ASN A 60 6.43 -3.33 -7.64
C ASN A 60 6.67 -4.79 -7.24
N GLU A 61 7.88 -5.31 -7.43
CA GLU A 61 8.23 -6.67 -7.04
C GLU A 61 8.22 -6.81 -5.51
N PHE A 62 8.75 -5.82 -4.80
CA PHE A 62 8.72 -5.77 -3.34
C PHE A 62 7.31 -5.61 -2.78
N TYR A 63 6.48 -4.73 -3.37
CA TYR A 63 5.09 -4.65 -2.96
C TYR A 63 4.30 -5.92 -3.27
N ALA A 64 4.58 -6.60 -4.39
CA ALA A 64 3.98 -7.89 -4.70
C ALA A 64 4.34 -8.95 -3.65
N MET A 65 5.62 -9.04 -3.25
CA MET A 65 6.05 -9.95 -2.17
C MET A 65 5.36 -9.64 -0.82
N ALA A 66 5.12 -8.36 -0.50
CA ALA A 66 4.33 -7.97 0.67
C ALA A 66 2.84 -8.36 0.51
N ALA A 67 2.26 -8.11 -0.66
CA ALA A 67 0.87 -8.39 -1.00
C ALA A 67 0.56 -9.90 -0.99
N GLU A 68 1.49 -10.75 -1.40
CA GLU A 68 1.38 -12.22 -1.29
C GLU A 68 1.19 -12.67 0.16
N LYS A 69 1.76 -11.94 1.12
CA LYS A 69 1.58 -12.14 2.56
C LYS A 69 0.36 -11.42 3.14
N ASN A 70 -0.51 -10.89 2.27
CA ASN A 70 -1.69 -10.10 2.64
C ASN A 70 -1.36 -8.85 3.49
N ASN A 71 -0.18 -8.27 3.28
CA ASN A 71 0.20 -7.03 3.94
C ASN A 71 -0.64 -5.87 3.40
N VAL A 72 -1.27 -5.12 4.32
CA VAL A 72 -2.21 -4.04 4.00
C VAL A 72 -1.55 -2.96 3.12
N CYS A 73 -0.35 -2.51 3.51
CA CYS A 73 0.39 -1.47 2.79
C CYS A 73 0.95 -1.99 1.47
N GLY A 74 1.43 -3.24 1.42
CA GLY A 74 1.88 -3.88 0.18
C GLY A 74 0.77 -3.98 -0.86
N LEU A 75 -0.44 -4.39 -0.44
CA LEU A 75 -1.62 -4.42 -1.30
C LEU A 75 -2.00 -3.02 -1.80
N PHE A 76 -1.99 -2.04 -0.89
CA PHE A 76 -2.38 -0.66 -1.20
C PHE A 76 -1.41 -0.02 -2.21
N ASN A 77 -0.10 -0.06 -1.93
CA ASN A 77 0.92 0.56 -2.79
C ASN A 77 1.00 -0.12 -4.15
N LEU A 78 0.95 -1.46 -4.20
CA LEU A 78 0.87 -2.15 -5.49
C LEU A 78 -0.39 -1.75 -6.25
N GLY A 79 -1.54 -1.64 -5.55
CA GLY A 79 -2.80 -1.20 -6.14
C GLY A 79 -2.72 0.21 -6.76
N LEU A 80 -2.07 1.16 -6.07
CA LEU A 80 -1.81 2.50 -6.61
C LEU A 80 -0.95 2.44 -7.86
N ASN A 81 0.13 1.66 -7.85
CA ASN A 81 1.03 1.55 -8.99
C ASN A 81 0.35 0.90 -10.21
N ARG A 82 -0.51 -0.10 -9.97
CA ARG A 82 -1.34 -0.71 -11.02
C ARG A 82 -2.35 0.28 -11.58
N LEU A 83 -2.93 1.11 -10.72
CA LEU A 83 -3.86 2.16 -11.14
C LEU A 83 -3.15 3.19 -12.03
N ASP A 84 -1.97 3.64 -11.63
CA ASP A 84 -1.17 4.62 -12.37
C ASP A 84 -0.68 4.08 -13.71
N SER A 85 -0.38 2.77 -13.80
CA SER A 85 -0.08 2.11 -15.06
C SER A 85 -1.31 1.81 -15.93
N GLY A 86 -2.52 2.15 -15.47
CA GLY A 86 -3.77 1.91 -16.17
C GLY A 86 -4.33 0.49 -16.06
N ALA A 87 -3.73 -0.38 -15.24
CA ALA A 87 -4.18 -1.74 -14.97
C ALA A 87 -5.34 -1.76 -13.96
N LYS A 88 -6.47 -1.14 -14.35
CA LYS A 88 -7.59 -0.83 -13.44
C LYS A 88 -8.25 -2.05 -12.78
N ALA A 89 -8.37 -3.17 -13.49
CA ALA A 89 -8.95 -4.40 -12.93
C ALA A 89 -8.05 -4.99 -11.83
N GLU A 90 -6.75 -5.06 -12.07
CA GLU A 90 -5.77 -5.53 -11.09
C GLU A 90 -5.71 -4.58 -9.88
N ALA A 91 -5.74 -3.27 -10.13
CA ALA A 91 -5.82 -2.27 -9.06
C ALA A 91 -7.08 -2.44 -8.21
N ALA A 92 -8.24 -2.72 -8.83
CA ALA A 92 -9.50 -2.92 -8.12
C ALA A 92 -9.44 -4.15 -7.20
N GLU A 93 -8.86 -5.26 -7.68
CA GLU A 93 -8.65 -6.47 -6.87
C GLU A 93 -7.72 -6.20 -5.67
N LEU A 94 -6.59 -5.54 -5.91
CA LEU A 94 -5.62 -5.20 -4.87
C LEU A 94 -6.21 -4.26 -3.82
N MET A 95 -6.98 -3.25 -4.26
CA MET A 95 -7.68 -2.33 -3.36
C MET A 95 -8.76 -3.04 -2.54
N ALA A 96 -9.49 -3.99 -3.13
CA ALA A 96 -10.50 -4.77 -2.40
C ALA A 96 -9.84 -5.61 -1.30
N ARG A 97 -8.74 -6.29 -1.63
CA ARG A 97 -7.93 -7.04 -0.67
C ARG A 97 -7.36 -6.14 0.42
N SER A 98 -6.82 -4.97 0.07
CA SER A 98 -6.28 -3.99 1.03
C SER A 98 -7.38 -3.49 1.98
N TYR A 99 -8.56 -3.18 1.45
CA TYR A 99 -9.73 -2.76 2.23
C TYR A 99 -10.15 -3.85 3.24
N HIS A 100 -10.27 -5.10 2.78
CA HIS A 100 -10.59 -6.23 3.67
C HIS A 100 -9.50 -6.52 4.70
N ALA A 101 -8.25 -6.24 4.38
CA ALA A 101 -7.12 -6.38 5.29
C ALA A 101 -7.01 -5.22 6.30
N GLY A 102 -7.75 -4.12 6.10
CA GLY A 102 -7.89 -3.05 7.09
C GLY A 102 -7.43 -1.66 6.65
N ALA A 103 -7.22 -1.40 5.35
CA ALA A 103 -6.97 -0.04 4.85
C ALA A 103 -8.29 0.71 4.58
N PRO A 104 -8.75 1.63 5.45
CA PRO A 104 -9.97 2.40 5.20
C PRO A 104 -9.84 3.26 3.94
N ASP A 105 -8.65 3.81 3.66
CA ASP A 105 -8.35 4.65 2.50
C ASP A 105 -8.64 3.96 1.16
N ALA A 106 -8.53 2.63 1.10
CA ALA A 106 -8.78 1.86 -0.11
C ALA A 106 -10.20 2.06 -0.64
N ILE A 107 -11.16 2.44 0.22
CA ILE A 107 -12.54 2.64 -0.18
C ILE A 107 -12.75 3.79 -1.18
N VAL A 108 -11.89 4.81 -1.14
CA VAL A 108 -11.90 5.91 -2.12
C VAL A 108 -11.59 5.37 -3.51
N TYR A 109 -10.59 4.51 -3.62
CA TYR A 109 -10.17 3.89 -4.86
C TYR A 109 -11.17 2.83 -5.34
N LEU A 110 -11.78 2.07 -4.43
CA LEU A 110 -12.84 1.12 -4.77
C LEU A 110 -14.05 1.80 -5.42
N LEU A 111 -14.43 2.99 -4.96
CA LEU A 111 -15.51 3.77 -5.59
C LEU A 111 -15.14 4.27 -6.98
N GLU A 112 -13.88 4.68 -7.19
CA GLU A 112 -13.39 5.10 -8.50
C GLU A 112 -13.23 3.93 -9.48
N LEU A 113 -12.93 2.76 -8.96
CA LEU A 113 -12.71 1.53 -9.72
C LEU A 113 -13.94 0.63 -9.74
N PHE A 114 -15.10 1.13 -9.32
CA PHE A 114 -16.31 0.32 -9.14
C PHE A 114 -16.70 -0.49 -10.39
N GLU A 115 -16.56 0.12 -11.57
CA GLU A 115 -16.87 -0.53 -12.86
C GLU A 115 -15.94 -1.71 -13.20
N PHE A 116 -14.79 -1.83 -12.52
CA PHE A 116 -13.81 -2.89 -12.71
C PHE A 116 -13.85 -3.95 -11.60
N LEU A 117 -14.68 -3.75 -10.57
CA LEU A 117 -14.88 -4.75 -9.52
C LEU A 117 -15.73 -5.90 -10.04
N GLU A 118 -15.50 -7.09 -9.49
CA GLU A 118 -16.43 -8.21 -9.67
C GLU A 118 -17.80 -7.82 -9.13
N ALA A 119 -18.87 -8.20 -9.85
CA ALA A 119 -20.23 -7.73 -9.57
C ALA A 119 -20.71 -8.09 -8.15
N GLU A 120 -20.19 -9.18 -7.59
CA GLU A 120 -20.51 -9.69 -6.26
C GLU A 120 -19.61 -9.13 -5.15
N ALA A 121 -18.51 -8.43 -5.50
CA ALA A 121 -17.55 -7.96 -4.51
C ALA A 121 -18.14 -6.85 -3.62
N PHE A 122 -18.82 -5.88 -4.23
CA PHE A 122 -19.41 -4.75 -3.52
C PHE A 122 -20.64 -4.19 -4.26
N GLN A 123 -21.61 -3.68 -3.50
CA GLN A 123 -22.60 -2.77 -4.06
C GLN A 123 -22.08 -1.33 -3.98
N LYS A 124 -22.32 -0.51 -5.02
CA LYS A 124 -21.83 0.88 -5.05
C LYS A 124 -22.37 1.69 -3.88
N SER A 125 -23.67 1.60 -3.62
CA SER A 125 -24.34 2.28 -2.49
C SER A 125 -23.78 1.85 -1.14
N GLU A 126 -23.33 0.60 -1.02
CA GLU A 126 -22.67 0.11 0.19
C GLU A 126 -21.30 0.78 0.38
N LEU A 127 -20.50 0.91 -0.69
CA LEU A 127 -19.22 1.61 -0.63
C LEU A 127 -19.38 3.10 -0.29
N GLU A 128 -20.39 3.76 -0.87
CA GLU A 128 -20.73 5.17 -0.57
C GLU A 128 -21.08 5.34 0.91
N ALA A 129 -21.95 4.49 1.46
CA ALA A 129 -22.34 4.54 2.87
C ALA A 129 -21.16 4.31 3.83
N LYS A 130 -20.24 3.40 3.47
CA LYS A 130 -19.01 3.16 4.22
C LYS A 130 -18.05 4.35 4.13
N LEU A 131 -17.90 4.96 2.94
CA LEU A 131 -17.05 6.14 2.75
C LEU A 131 -17.56 7.32 3.58
N GLU A 132 -18.86 7.55 3.58
CA GLU A 132 -19.49 8.54 4.45
C GLU A 132 -19.22 8.29 5.93
N SER A 133 -19.32 7.03 6.36
CA SER A 133 -19.03 6.67 7.76
C SER A 133 -17.57 6.90 8.11
N ALA A 134 -16.64 6.57 7.21
CA ALA A 134 -15.20 6.77 7.42
C ALA A 134 -14.87 8.27 7.56
N LEU A 135 -15.44 9.12 6.70
CA LEU A 135 -15.30 10.58 6.79
C LEU A 135 -15.86 11.13 8.11
N ARG A 136 -17.04 10.66 8.54
CA ARG A 136 -17.64 11.12 9.81
C ARG A 136 -16.81 10.74 11.04
N ARG A 137 -16.10 9.60 10.98
CA ARG A 137 -15.25 9.12 12.08
C ARG A 137 -13.82 9.67 12.03
N GLY A 138 -13.40 10.25 10.91
CA GLY A 138 -12.01 10.68 10.69
C GLY A 138 -11.07 9.49 10.52
N ASP A 139 -11.56 8.40 9.90
CA ASP A 139 -10.77 7.17 9.70
C ASP A 139 -9.85 7.25 8.47
N LEU A 140 -10.05 8.27 7.61
CA LEU A 140 -9.31 8.44 6.37
C LEU A 140 -8.07 9.29 6.59
N SER A 141 -7.01 9.02 5.84
CA SER A 141 -5.86 9.94 5.81
C SER A 141 -6.20 11.26 5.12
N GLU A 142 -5.54 12.34 5.55
CA GLU A 142 -5.66 13.67 4.93
C GLU A 142 -5.42 13.64 3.40
N PHE A 143 -4.58 12.70 2.96
CA PHE A 143 -4.26 12.47 1.55
C PHE A 143 -5.50 12.13 0.70
N VAL A 144 -6.44 11.35 1.25
CA VAL A 144 -7.63 10.90 0.50
C VAL A 144 -8.92 11.61 0.91
N GLU A 145 -8.96 12.32 2.04
CA GLU A 145 -10.18 12.99 2.54
C GLU A 145 -10.81 13.96 1.53
N SER A 146 -10.01 14.80 0.88
CA SER A 146 -10.52 15.75 -0.12
C SER A 146 -11.12 15.04 -1.33
N ARG A 147 -10.53 13.91 -1.73
CA ARG A 147 -10.97 13.06 -2.83
C ARG A 147 -12.26 12.33 -2.47
N ALA A 148 -12.32 11.76 -1.27
CA ALA A 148 -13.51 11.16 -0.67
C ALA A 148 -14.71 12.11 -0.69
N ALA A 149 -14.54 13.33 -0.17
CA ALA A 149 -15.61 14.33 -0.14
C ALA A 149 -16.07 14.73 -1.55
N ALA A 150 -15.17 14.72 -2.55
CA ALA A 150 -15.54 15.01 -3.93
C ALA A 150 -16.37 13.89 -4.58
N LEU A 151 -16.08 12.62 -4.27
CA LEU A 151 -16.83 11.48 -4.80
C LEU A 151 -18.30 11.49 -4.35
N LEU A 152 -18.56 11.76 -3.07
CA LEU A 152 -19.91 11.79 -2.52
C LEU A 152 -20.77 12.95 -3.05
N ARG A 153 -20.15 14.04 -3.52
CA ARG A 153 -20.86 15.18 -4.13
C ARG A 153 -21.29 14.95 -5.58
N ARG A 154 -20.80 13.88 -6.22
CA ARG A 154 -21.09 13.54 -7.63
C ARG A 154 -22.34 12.67 -7.79
N VAL A 155 -22.95 12.25 -6.69
CA VAL A 155 -24.17 11.44 -6.61
C VAL A 155 -25.38 12.35 -6.43
#